data_AF-A0A3B3QX02-F1
#
_entry.id   AF-A0A3B3QX02-F1
#
_cell.length_a   1.000
_cell.length_b   1.000
_cell.length_c   1.000
_cell.angle_alpha   90.00
_cell.angle_beta   90.00
_cell.angle_gamma   90.00
#
_symmetry.space_group_name_H-M   'P 1'
#
loop_
_entity.id
_entity.type
_entity.pdbx_description
1 polymer ?
#
loop_
_entity_poly.entity_id
_entity_poly.type
_entity_poly.pdbx_seq_one_letter_code
_entity_poly.pdbx_strand_id
1 'polypeptide(L)'
;LSHTNLDSDLGSVGIEGCWQADSQRLLNEVMVEHFFRQGVLDVAEELCQEAGLCIDPNQREPFIELNRILEALKLRDLRPALEWAVENREMLMAQNSSLEFKLHRLSFIRLLMGGTANQREALQYARNFQPFAVNHQKDIQVLMGSLVYLRQGIENSPYVHLLDSNQWSDICDIFTRDACSLLGLSVESPLSVSFSAGCVALPALINIKAVIEQRQCIGVWTQKDELPVRTALLTQPRPFALRGVGSLIREGPLGMQV
;
A
#
# COMPACT_ATOMS: atom_id res chain seq x y z
N LEU A 1 -35.53 -12.08 13.82
CA LEU A 1 -35.21 -11.06 12.81
C LEU A 1 -35.94 -9.78 13.21
N SER A 2 -35.28 -8.91 13.96
CA SER A 2 -35.77 -7.56 14.24
C SER A 2 -34.56 -6.70 14.49
N HIS A 3 -34.32 -5.80 13.55
CA HIS A 3 -33.29 -4.77 13.47
C HIS A 3 -32.79 -4.32 14.84
N THR A 4 -31.56 -4.67 15.18
CA THR A 4 -30.84 -4.07 16.31
C THR A 4 -30.60 -2.61 15.98
N ASN A 5 -31.19 -1.73 16.79
CA ASN A 5 -31.04 -0.28 16.82
C ASN A 5 -29.56 0.14 16.90
N LEU A 6 -28.85 0.17 15.77
CA LEU A 6 -27.53 0.78 15.68
C LEU A 6 -27.62 2.32 15.59
N ASP A 7 -28.74 2.84 15.08
CA ASP A 7 -28.92 4.28 14.85
C ASP A 7 -29.20 5.09 16.12
N SER A 8 -29.83 4.51 17.15
CA SER A 8 -30.18 5.27 18.35
C SER A 8 -29.01 5.50 19.30
N ASP A 9 -27.99 4.63 19.27
CA ASP A 9 -26.85 4.69 20.22
C ASP A 9 -25.68 5.56 19.71
N LEU A 10 -25.65 5.90 18.42
CA LEU A 10 -24.68 6.83 17.82
C LEU A 10 -25.20 8.27 17.67
N GLY A 11 -26.50 8.50 17.87
CA GLY A 11 -27.17 9.77 17.59
C GLY A 11 -26.65 10.99 18.37
N SER A 12 -25.85 10.82 19.43
CA SER A 12 -25.27 11.92 20.21
C SER A 12 -23.80 12.22 19.94
N VAL A 13 -23.15 11.54 18.99
CA VAL A 13 -21.73 11.76 18.63
C VAL A 13 -21.58 12.54 17.31
N GLY A 14 -22.65 13.18 16.84
CA GLY A 14 -22.53 14.19 15.79
C GLY A 14 -21.84 15.43 16.37
N ILE A 15 -20.55 15.61 16.12
CA ILE A 15 -19.90 16.91 16.35
C ILE A 15 -20.67 17.93 15.50
N GLU A 16 -21.31 18.92 16.12
CA GLU A 16 -22.00 19.97 15.36
C GLU A 16 -21.01 20.63 14.40
N GLY A 17 -21.31 20.59 13.10
CA GLY A 17 -20.40 21.05 12.04
C GLY A 17 -19.38 20.02 11.53
N CYS A 18 -19.46 18.74 11.93
CA CYS A 18 -18.61 17.65 11.40
C CYS A 18 -18.71 17.50 9.87
N TRP A 19 -19.91 17.72 9.34
CA TRP A 19 -20.26 17.56 7.93
C TRP A 19 -20.46 18.91 7.23
N GLN A 20 -19.49 19.82 7.37
CA GLN A 20 -19.44 21.03 6.55
C GLN A 20 -19.05 20.70 5.10
N ALA A 21 -19.38 21.59 4.16
CA ALA A 21 -19.09 21.40 2.73
C ALA A 21 -17.60 21.11 2.46
N ASP A 22 -16.70 21.74 3.21
CA ASP A 22 -15.25 21.50 3.11
C ASP A 22 -14.85 20.10 3.57
N SER A 23 -15.45 19.58 4.65
CA SER A 23 -15.23 18.20 5.13
C SER A 23 -15.72 17.17 4.11
N GLN A 24 -16.87 17.42 3.48
CA GLN A 24 -17.42 16.54 2.45
C GLN A 24 -16.54 16.52 1.20
N ARG A 25 -16.02 17.69 0.79
CA ARG A 25 -15.10 17.79 -0.34
C ARG A 25 -13.81 17.01 -0.08
N LEU A 26 -13.18 17.21 1.08
CA LEU A 26 -11.96 16.50 1.48
C LEU A 26 -12.18 14.98 1.52
N LEU A 27 -13.32 14.54 2.05
CA LEU A 27 -13.66 13.12 2.07
C LEU A 27 -13.78 12.55 0.65
N ASN A 28 -14.46 13.27 -0.26
CA ASN A 28 -14.58 12.86 -1.65
C ASN A 28 -13.22 12.78 -2.34
N GLU A 29 -12.32 13.74 -2.10
CA GLU A 29 -10.94 13.70 -2.62
C GLU A 29 -10.19 12.45 -2.13
N VAL A 30 -10.28 12.14 -0.82
CA VAL A 30 -9.66 10.95 -0.23
C VAL A 30 -10.26 9.65 -0.76
N MET A 31 -11.59 9.61 -0.98
CA MET A 31 -12.26 8.44 -1.56
C MET A 31 -11.86 8.23 -3.02
N VAL A 32 -11.77 9.29 -3.81
CA VAL A 32 -11.32 9.19 -5.19
C VAL A 32 -9.88 8.69 -5.25
N GLU A 33 -8.98 9.26 -4.44
CA GLU A 33 -7.59 8.78 -4.35
C GLU A 33 -7.54 7.30 -3.94
N HIS A 34 -8.41 6.89 -3.01
CA HIS A 34 -8.55 5.50 -2.62
C HIS A 34 -8.95 4.61 -3.81
N PHE A 35 -9.95 4.99 -4.59
CA PHE A 35 -10.39 4.21 -5.76
C PHE A 35 -9.32 4.15 -6.85
N PHE A 36 -8.60 5.23 -7.10
CA PHE A 36 -7.43 5.21 -7.99
C PHE A 36 -6.37 4.22 -7.50
N ARG A 37 -6.09 4.16 -6.20
CA ARG A 37 -5.14 3.18 -5.63
C ARG A 37 -5.62 1.74 -5.74
N GLN A 38 -6.92 1.49 -5.64
CA GLN A 38 -7.51 0.15 -5.77
C GLN A 38 -7.69 -0.30 -7.22
N GLY A 39 -7.50 0.59 -8.19
CA GLY A 39 -7.69 0.31 -9.61
C GLY A 39 -9.13 0.35 -10.09
N VAL A 40 -10.05 0.88 -9.27
CA VAL A 40 -11.46 1.06 -9.61
C VAL A 40 -11.64 2.43 -10.28
N LEU A 41 -11.07 2.56 -11.48
CA LEU A 41 -10.90 3.86 -12.16
C LEU A 41 -12.24 4.46 -12.62
N ASP A 42 -13.18 3.62 -13.05
CA ASP A 42 -14.53 4.00 -13.48
C ASP A 42 -15.31 4.66 -12.33
N VAL A 43 -15.29 4.05 -11.14
CA VAL A 43 -15.95 4.61 -9.96
C VAL A 43 -15.27 5.89 -9.51
N ALA A 44 -13.94 5.96 -9.58
CA ALA A 44 -13.18 7.17 -9.26
C ALA A 44 -13.57 8.34 -10.17
N GLU A 45 -13.75 8.08 -11.47
CA GLU A 45 -14.15 9.08 -12.46
C GLU A 45 -15.59 9.55 -12.27
N GLU A 46 -16.53 8.63 -12.04
CA GLU A 46 -17.93 8.98 -11.78
C GLU A 46 -18.05 9.84 -10.51
N LEU A 47 -17.38 9.45 -9.43
CA LEU A 47 -17.36 10.22 -8.18
C LEU A 47 -16.75 11.61 -8.36
N CYS A 48 -15.73 11.77 -9.23
CA CYS A 48 -15.20 13.09 -9.56
C CYS A 48 -16.25 13.98 -10.23
N GLN A 49 -17.03 13.42 -11.17
CA GLN A 49 -18.04 14.15 -11.92
C GLN A 49 -19.19 14.58 -11.01
N GLU A 50 -19.70 13.66 -10.19
CA GLU A 50 -20.79 13.92 -9.25
C GLU A 50 -20.41 14.94 -8.18
N ALA A 51 -19.18 14.83 -7.64
CA ALA A 51 -18.68 15.74 -6.60
C ALA A 51 -18.13 17.07 -7.15
N GLY A 52 -18.07 17.24 -8.48
CA GLY A 52 -17.48 18.42 -9.11
C GLY A 52 -15.99 18.60 -8.81
N LEU A 53 -15.25 17.51 -8.61
CA LEU A 53 -13.83 17.52 -8.28
C LEU A 53 -12.97 17.56 -9.55
N CYS A 54 -12.11 18.58 -9.64
CA CYS A 54 -11.06 18.66 -10.65
C CYS A 54 -9.74 18.14 -10.06
N ILE A 55 -9.41 16.88 -10.33
CA ILE A 55 -8.12 16.31 -9.94
C ILE A 55 -7.16 16.48 -11.12
N ASP A 56 -5.95 16.96 -10.83
CA ASP A 56 -4.90 17.16 -11.82
C ASP A 56 -4.57 15.82 -12.52
N PRO A 57 -4.59 15.76 -13.87
CA PRO A 57 -4.14 14.59 -14.61
C PRO A 57 -2.79 14.04 -14.15
N ASN A 58 -1.85 14.92 -13.77
CA ASN A 58 -0.53 14.52 -13.29
C ASN A 58 -0.57 13.69 -12.00
N GLN A 59 -1.63 13.85 -11.19
CA GLN A 59 -1.85 13.04 -9.99
C GLN A 59 -2.50 11.69 -10.31
N ARG A 60 -3.21 11.60 -11.45
CA ARG A 60 -3.95 10.39 -11.87
C ARG A 60 -3.09 9.43 -12.67
N GLU A 61 -2.31 9.95 -13.61
CA GLU A 61 -1.48 9.16 -14.53
C GLU A 61 -0.63 8.09 -13.84
N PRO A 62 0.04 8.37 -12.70
CA PRO A 62 0.81 7.34 -12.00
C PRO A 62 -0.03 6.18 -11.49
N PHE A 63 -1.25 6.43 -11.02
CA PHE A 63 -2.15 5.36 -10.58
C PHE A 63 -2.68 4.55 -11.76
N ILE A 64 -2.94 5.20 -12.90
CA ILE A 64 -3.39 4.49 -14.11
C ILE A 64 -2.30 3.52 -14.58
N GLU A 65 -1.05 3.98 -14.65
CA GLU A 65 0.08 3.11 -15.06
C GLU A 65 0.35 2.01 -14.02
N LEU A 66 0.30 2.34 -12.72
CA LEU A 66 0.42 1.36 -11.64
C LEU A 66 -0.61 0.23 -11.78
N ASN A 67 -1.88 0.58 -11.94
CA ASN A 67 -2.95 -0.40 -12.07
C ASN A 67 -2.86 -1.20 -13.36
N ARG A 68 -2.49 -0.56 -14.48
CA ARG A 68 -2.24 -1.26 -15.75
C ARG A 68 -1.18 -2.35 -15.57
N ILE A 69 -0.08 -2.05 -14.88
CA ILE A 69 0.98 -3.03 -14.61
C ILE A 69 0.50 -4.12 -13.64
N LEU A 70 -0.25 -3.77 -12.59
CA LEU A 70 -0.81 -4.74 -11.65
C LEU A 70 -1.80 -5.71 -12.33
N GLU A 71 -2.67 -5.21 -13.20
CA GLU A 71 -3.59 -6.04 -13.99
C GLU A 71 -2.82 -6.96 -14.94
N ALA A 72 -1.76 -6.46 -15.59
CA ALA A 72 -0.88 -7.29 -16.40
C ALA A 72 -0.24 -8.42 -15.56
N LEU A 73 0.25 -8.11 -14.36
CA LEU A 73 0.81 -9.11 -13.44
C LEU A 73 -0.23 -10.16 -13.00
N LYS A 74 -1.48 -9.76 -12.74
CA LYS A 74 -2.59 -10.68 -12.44
C LYS A 74 -2.87 -11.62 -13.62
N LEU A 75 -2.81 -11.10 -14.85
CA LEU A 75 -2.93 -11.88 -16.09
C LEU A 75 -1.66 -12.65 -16.48
N ARG A 76 -0.67 -12.70 -15.59
CA ARG A 76 0.62 -13.35 -15.81
C ARG A 76 1.41 -12.75 -16.97
N ASP A 77 1.27 -11.48 -17.29
CA ASP A 77 2.18 -10.75 -18.19
C ASP A 77 3.23 -9.98 -17.38
N LEU A 78 4.51 -10.29 -17.61
CA LEU A 78 5.64 -9.69 -16.89
C LEU A 78 6.24 -8.50 -17.63
N ARG A 79 5.89 -8.29 -18.90
CA ARG A 79 6.57 -7.29 -19.74
C ARG A 79 6.39 -5.87 -19.19
N PRO A 80 5.17 -5.41 -18.82
CA PRO A 80 5.00 -4.05 -18.33
C PRO A 80 5.75 -3.80 -17.02
N ALA A 81 5.74 -4.78 -16.12
CA ALA A 81 6.45 -4.69 -14.84
C ALA A 81 7.98 -4.68 -15.03
N LEU A 82 8.51 -5.47 -15.96
CA LEU A 82 9.94 -5.49 -16.29
C LEU A 82 10.39 -4.18 -16.93
N GLU A 83 9.65 -3.67 -17.91
CA GLU A 83 9.93 -2.39 -18.57
C GLU A 83 9.98 -1.27 -17.53
N TRP A 84 8.96 -1.17 -16.69
CA TRP A 84 8.91 -0.21 -15.59
C TRP A 84 10.09 -0.36 -14.61
N ALA A 85 10.46 -1.59 -14.25
CA ALA A 85 11.57 -1.83 -13.32
C ALA A 85 12.93 -1.42 -13.92
N VAL A 86 13.12 -1.61 -15.23
CA VAL A 86 14.35 -1.16 -15.93
C VAL A 86 14.40 0.35 -16.02
N GLU A 87 13.29 1.02 -16.36
CA GLU A 87 13.19 2.48 -16.43
C GLU A 87 13.48 3.14 -15.08
N ASN A 88 13.02 2.52 -13.99
CA ASN A 88 13.17 3.04 -12.62
C ASN A 88 14.35 2.41 -11.85
N ARG A 89 15.25 1.71 -12.54
CA ARG A 89 16.31 0.89 -11.92
C ARG A 89 17.15 1.67 -10.91
N GLU A 90 17.62 2.87 -11.25
CA GLU A 90 18.48 3.67 -10.37
C GLU A 90 17.76 4.02 -9.05
N MET A 91 16.48 4.38 -9.15
CA MET A 91 15.68 4.72 -7.97
C MET A 91 15.35 3.48 -7.13
N LEU A 92 15.06 2.34 -7.77
CA LEU A 92 14.86 1.05 -7.10
C LEU A 92 16.13 0.59 -6.37
N MET A 93 17.31 0.79 -6.97
CA MET A 93 18.59 0.50 -6.33
C MET A 93 18.82 1.39 -5.10
N ALA A 94 18.49 2.69 -5.19
CA ALA A 94 18.57 3.60 -4.04
C ALA A 94 17.63 3.18 -2.90
N GLN A 95 16.49 2.54 -3.21
CA GLN A 95 15.57 1.95 -2.23
C GLN A 95 15.95 0.54 -1.78
N ASN A 96 17.06 -0.02 -2.30
CA ASN A 96 17.49 -1.39 -2.07
C ASN A 96 16.39 -2.43 -2.39
N SER A 97 15.61 -2.17 -3.44
CA SER A 97 14.54 -3.07 -3.90
C SER A 97 15.11 -4.28 -4.64
N SER A 98 14.54 -5.46 -4.35
CA SER A 98 14.81 -6.70 -5.08
C SER A 98 13.83 -6.96 -6.24
N LEU A 99 12.97 -6.00 -6.59
CA LEU A 99 11.86 -6.18 -7.53
C LEU A 99 12.35 -6.67 -8.90
N GLU A 100 13.33 -5.97 -9.48
CA GLU A 100 13.83 -6.27 -10.83
C GLU A 100 14.38 -7.70 -10.92
N PHE A 101 15.16 -8.11 -9.91
CA PHE A 101 15.65 -9.48 -9.82
C PHE A 101 14.51 -10.50 -9.75
N LYS A 102 13.49 -10.25 -8.91
CA LYS A 102 12.34 -11.15 -8.76
C LYS A 102 11.54 -11.29 -10.07
N LEU A 103 11.39 -10.21 -10.85
CA LEU A 103 10.73 -10.24 -12.15
C LEU A 103 11.53 -11.06 -13.18
N HIS A 104 12.85 -10.86 -13.25
CA HIS A 104 13.72 -11.67 -14.10
C HIS A 104 13.72 -13.15 -13.70
N ARG A 105 13.73 -13.43 -12.39
CA ARG A 105 13.61 -14.79 -11.84
C ARG A 105 12.32 -15.46 -12.31
N LEU A 106 11.18 -14.77 -12.19
CA LEU A 106 9.88 -15.31 -12.62
C LEU A 106 9.83 -15.55 -14.13
N SER A 107 10.40 -14.64 -14.92
CA SER A 107 10.49 -14.79 -16.38
C SER A 107 11.33 -16.00 -16.77
N PHE A 108 12.47 -16.20 -16.10
CA PHE A 108 13.30 -17.37 -16.31
C PHE A 108 12.58 -18.66 -15.92
N ILE A 109 11.85 -18.68 -14.80
CA ILE A 109 11.04 -19.84 -14.39
C ILE A 109 10.00 -20.19 -15.46
N ARG A 110 9.35 -19.20 -16.09
CA ARG A 110 8.43 -19.46 -17.21
C ARG A 110 9.13 -20.08 -18.42
N LEU A 111 10.37 -19.68 -18.71
CA LEU A 111 11.17 -20.32 -19.76
C LEU A 111 11.50 -21.77 -19.40
N LEU A 112 11.83 -22.05 -18.13
CA LEU A 112 12.07 -23.41 -17.66
C LEU A 112 10.83 -24.31 -17.78
N MET A 113 9.63 -23.77 -17.53
CA MET A 113 8.37 -24.50 -17.71
C MET A 113 8.11 -24.89 -19.17
N GLY A 114 8.73 -24.21 -20.14
CA GLY A 114 8.73 -24.60 -21.55
C GLY A 114 9.60 -25.81 -21.89
N GLY A 115 10.31 -26.37 -20.91
CA GLY A 115 11.12 -27.57 -21.05
C GLY A 115 12.31 -27.39 -22.00
N THR A 116 12.70 -28.47 -22.68
CA THR A 116 13.88 -28.48 -23.57
C THR A 116 13.72 -27.59 -24.80
N ALA A 117 12.49 -27.30 -25.24
CA ALA A 117 12.22 -26.41 -26.36
C ALA A 117 12.76 -24.99 -26.11
N ASN A 118 12.63 -24.50 -24.86
CA ASN A 118 13.03 -23.15 -24.47
C ASN A 118 14.44 -23.10 -23.86
N GLN A 119 15.20 -24.20 -23.84
CA GLN A 119 16.52 -24.24 -23.20
C GLN A 119 17.48 -23.18 -23.73
N ARG A 120 17.51 -22.98 -25.06
CA ARG A 120 18.38 -21.97 -25.70
C ARG A 120 17.98 -20.56 -25.29
N GLU A 121 16.67 -20.28 -25.26
CA GLU A 121 16.12 -18.99 -24.87
C GLU A 121 16.39 -18.71 -23.39
N ALA A 122 16.20 -19.70 -22.50
CA ALA A 122 16.54 -19.61 -21.09
C ALA A 122 18.02 -19.23 -20.89
N LEU A 123 18.94 -19.93 -21.57
CA LEU A 123 20.38 -19.63 -21.50
C LEU A 123 20.72 -18.22 -22.01
N GLN A 124 20.04 -17.76 -23.06
CA GLN A 124 20.20 -16.40 -23.55
C GLN A 124 19.67 -15.37 -22.54
N TYR A 125 18.50 -15.64 -21.96
CA TYR A 125 17.86 -14.78 -20.96
C TYR A 125 18.65 -14.70 -19.66
N ALA A 126 19.39 -15.77 -19.28
CA ALA A 126 20.23 -15.79 -18.08
C ALA A 126 21.28 -14.67 -18.05
N ARG A 127 21.62 -14.07 -19.19
CA ARG A 127 22.50 -12.89 -19.26
C ARG A 127 21.94 -11.68 -18.52
N ASN A 128 20.61 -11.58 -18.38
CA ASN A 128 19.96 -10.53 -17.59
C ASN A 128 20.27 -10.65 -16.09
N PHE A 129 20.79 -11.78 -15.60
CA PHE A 129 21.19 -11.93 -14.20
C PHE A 129 22.55 -11.32 -13.85
N GLN A 130 23.34 -10.87 -14.83
CA GLN A 130 24.68 -10.32 -14.59
C GLN A 130 24.72 -9.18 -13.57
N PRO A 131 23.82 -8.16 -13.60
CA PRO A 131 23.83 -7.08 -12.62
C PRO A 131 23.52 -7.55 -11.19
N PHE A 132 22.86 -8.70 -11.03
CA PHE A 132 22.40 -9.24 -9.75
C PHE A 132 23.32 -10.31 -9.18
N ALA A 133 24.39 -10.66 -9.88
CA ALA A 133 25.26 -11.79 -9.55
C ALA A 133 25.87 -11.69 -8.14
N VAL A 134 26.20 -10.48 -7.68
CA VAL A 134 26.80 -10.26 -6.36
C VAL A 134 25.76 -10.44 -5.24
N ASN A 135 24.58 -9.86 -5.40
CA ASN A 135 23.56 -9.80 -4.35
C ASN A 135 22.69 -11.06 -4.29
N HIS A 136 22.53 -11.76 -5.42
CA HIS A 136 21.61 -12.89 -5.60
C HIS A 136 22.30 -14.16 -6.10
N GLN A 137 23.60 -14.34 -5.82
CA GLN A 137 24.40 -15.45 -6.33
C GLN A 137 23.76 -16.83 -6.07
N LYS A 138 23.29 -17.07 -4.84
CA LYS A 138 22.71 -18.37 -4.46
C LYS A 138 21.44 -18.67 -5.25
N ASP A 139 20.56 -17.69 -5.40
CA ASP A 139 19.33 -17.84 -6.17
C ASP A 139 19.63 -18.11 -7.64
N ILE A 140 20.61 -17.40 -8.22
CA ILE A 140 21.05 -17.61 -9.60
C ILE A 140 21.63 -19.01 -9.78
N GLN A 141 22.43 -19.52 -8.83
CA GLN A 141 22.95 -20.88 -8.87
C GLN A 141 21.83 -21.94 -8.85
N VAL A 142 20.79 -21.73 -8.06
CA VAL A 142 19.60 -22.59 -8.03
C VAL A 142 18.89 -22.60 -9.38
N LEU A 143 18.66 -21.42 -9.98
CA LEU A 143 18.04 -21.28 -11.31
C LEU A 143 18.89 -21.92 -12.42
N MET A 144 20.21 -21.79 -12.36
CA MET A 144 21.10 -22.43 -13.34
C MET A 144 21.16 -23.95 -13.13
N GLY A 145 21.13 -24.42 -11.89
CA GLY A 145 21.12 -25.84 -11.54
C GLY A 145 19.85 -26.56 -12.02
N SER A 146 18.70 -25.88 -12.02
CA SER A 146 17.44 -26.47 -12.48
C SER A 146 17.44 -26.81 -13.97
N LEU A 147 18.33 -26.22 -14.78
CA LEU A 147 18.48 -26.55 -16.20
C LEU A 147 18.81 -28.04 -16.45
N VAL A 148 19.46 -28.70 -15.50
CA VAL A 148 19.81 -30.14 -15.58
C VAL A 148 18.56 -31.02 -15.64
N TYR A 149 17.44 -30.55 -15.07
CA TYR A 149 16.20 -31.31 -14.95
C TYR A 149 15.18 -31.00 -16.05
N LEU A 150 15.51 -30.14 -17.03
CA LEU A 150 14.57 -29.73 -18.10
C LEU A 150 13.96 -30.90 -18.87
N ARG A 151 14.71 -32.01 -19.04
CA ARG A 151 14.21 -33.21 -19.75
C ARG A 151 13.16 -33.98 -18.95
N GLN A 152 13.25 -33.92 -17.61
CA GLN A 152 12.35 -34.63 -16.69
C GLN A 152 11.17 -33.75 -16.24
N GLY A 153 11.26 -32.43 -16.47
CA GLY A 153 10.33 -31.44 -15.93
C GLY A 153 10.80 -30.92 -14.58
N ILE A 154 10.60 -29.62 -14.34
CA ILE A 154 10.99 -28.98 -13.06
C ILE A 154 10.08 -29.47 -11.92
N GLU A 155 8.83 -29.78 -12.24
CA GLU A 155 7.83 -30.35 -11.34
C GLU A 155 8.27 -31.70 -10.74
N ASN A 156 9.11 -32.47 -11.44
CA ASN A 156 9.61 -33.76 -11.00
C ASN A 156 11.03 -33.68 -10.38
N SER A 157 11.49 -32.46 -10.07
CA SER A 157 12.85 -32.21 -9.62
C SER A 157 12.89 -31.67 -8.18
N PRO A 158 14.07 -31.65 -7.53
CA PRO A 158 14.25 -30.97 -6.24
C PRO A 158 13.91 -29.46 -6.28
N TYR A 159 13.75 -28.88 -7.47
CA TYR A 159 13.46 -27.47 -7.71
C TYR A 159 11.96 -27.16 -7.85
N VAL A 160 11.06 -28.08 -7.47
CA VAL A 160 9.60 -27.87 -7.55
C VAL A 160 9.12 -26.59 -6.83
N HIS A 161 9.79 -26.21 -5.74
CA HIS A 161 9.52 -24.98 -5.00
C HIS A 161 9.68 -23.69 -5.83
N LEU A 162 10.40 -23.75 -6.96
CA LEU A 162 10.49 -22.63 -7.89
C LEU A 162 9.16 -22.34 -8.59
N LEU A 163 8.23 -23.29 -8.61
CA LEU A 163 6.92 -23.17 -9.29
C LEU A 163 5.80 -22.65 -8.36
N ASP A 164 6.12 -22.32 -7.10
CA ASP A 164 5.14 -21.86 -6.13
C ASP A 164 4.38 -20.61 -6.61
N SER A 165 3.05 -20.67 -6.57
CA SER A 165 2.18 -19.59 -7.07
C SER A 165 2.22 -18.32 -6.21
N ASN A 166 2.64 -18.43 -4.94
CA ASN A 166 2.78 -17.29 -4.01
C ASN A 166 3.79 -16.25 -4.51
N GLN A 167 4.71 -16.62 -5.41
CA GLN A 167 5.70 -15.68 -5.94
C GLN A 167 5.06 -14.52 -6.69
N TRP A 168 3.87 -14.72 -7.27
CA TRP A 168 3.19 -13.67 -8.01
C TRP A 168 2.50 -12.66 -7.08
N SER A 169 1.85 -13.12 -6.00
CA SER A 169 1.30 -12.22 -5.00
C SER A 169 2.41 -11.40 -4.35
N ASP A 170 3.53 -12.06 -3.99
CA ASP A 170 4.68 -11.39 -3.41
C ASP A 170 5.27 -10.31 -4.35
N ILE A 171 5.30 -10.58 -5.67
CA ILE A 171 5.75 -9.59 -6.65
C ILE A 171 4.78 -8.43 -6.76
N CYS A 172 3.47 -8.67 -6.76
CA CYS A 172 2.47 -7.60 -6.76
C CYS A 172 2.60 -6.70 -5.52
N ASP A 173 2.80 -7.28 -4.34
CA ASP A 173 2.97 -6.53 -3.09
C ASP A 173 4.25 -5.69 -3.09
N ILE A 174 5.36 -6.28 -3.54
CA ILE A 174 6.65 -5.57 -3.67
C ILE A 174 6.55 -4.45 -4.70
N PHE A 175 5.95 -4.73 -5.86
CA PHE A 175 5.74 -3.73 -6.90
C PHE A 175 4.90 -2.55 -6.38
N THR A 176 3.77 -2.84 -5.73
CA THR A 176 2.89 -1.80 -5.17
C THR A 176 3.62 -0.94 -4.14
N ARG A 177 4.36 -1.57 -3.22
CA ARG A 177 5.13 -0.86 -2.21
C ARG A 177 6.20 0.03 -2.83
N ASP A 178 6.99 -0.51 -3.75
CA ASP A 178 8.13 0.19 -4.32
C ASP A 178 7.66 1.33 -5.25
N ALA A 179 6.63 1.08 -6.07
CA ALA A 179 6.03 2.11 -6.92
C ALA A 179 5.39 3.24 -6.10
N CYS A 180 4.61 2.94 -5.06
CA CYS A 180 4.08 3.96 -4.15
C CYS A 180 5.20 4.79 -3.49
N SER A 181 6.28 4.12 -3.05
CA SER A 181 7.44 4.79 -2.46
C SER A 181 8.13 5.74 -3.45
N LEU A 182 8.26 5.35 -4.73
CA LEU A 182 8.84 6.19 -5.77
C LEU A 182 7.98 7.41 -6.12
N LEU A 183 6.65 7.25 -6.09
CA LEU A 183 5.70 8.33 -6.33
C LEU A 183 5.56 9.30 -5.13
N GLY A 184 6.26 9.03 -4.02
CA GLY A 184 6.12 9.82 -2.79
C GLY A 184 4.76 9.64 -2.11
N LEU A 185 4.07 8.54 -2.43
CA LEU A 185 2.74 8.22 -1.94
C LEU A 185 2.82 7.25 -0.76
N SER A 186 1.92 7.39 0.20
CA SER A 186 1.72 6.35 1.22
C SER A 186 1.32 5.04 0.53
N VAL A 187 1.82 3.89 0.98
CA VAL A 187 1.42 2.57 0.45
C VAL A 187 -0.04 2.29 0.79
N GLU A 188 -0.46 2.65 2.00
CA GLU A 188 -1.85 2.54 2.43
C GLU A 188 -2.59 3.87 2.23
N SER A 189 -3.81 3.80 1.71
CA SER A 189 -4.68 4.97 1.58
C SER A 189 -5.04 5.53 2.96
N PRO A 190 -5.08 6.87 3.15
CA PRO A 190 -5.52 7.50 4.40
C PRO A 190 -6.89 6.98 4.88
N LEU A 191 -7.79 6.66 3.95
CA LEU A 191 -9.09 6.06 4.25
C LEU A 191 -8.95 4.68 4.90
N SER A 192 -8.06 3.83 4.38
CA SER A 192 -7.82 2.48 4.90
C SER A 192 -7.20 2.51 6.30
N VAL A 193 -6.25 3.41 6.53
CA VAL A 193 -5.61 3.61 7.84
C VAL A 193 -6.64 4.10 8.85
N SER A 194 -7.43 5.11 8.47
CA SER A 194 -8.47 5.68 9.35
C SER A 194 -9.55 4.67 9.68
N PHE A 195 -10.00 3.89 8.69
CA PHE A 195 -10.97 2.83 8.88
C PHE A 195 -10.44 1.74 9.83
N SER A 196 -9.21 1.26 9.59
CA SER A 196 -8.56 0.26 10.45
C SER A 196 -8.39 0.75 11.89
N ALA A 197 -7.95 2.00 12.06
CA ALA A 197 -7.84 2.63 13.37
C ALA A 197 -9.21 2.72 14.07
N GLY A 198 -10.26 3.05 13.31
CA GLY A 198 -11.65 3.04 13.78
C GLY A 198 -12.10 1.65 14.23
N CYS A 199 -11.84 0.61 13.45
CA CYS A 199 -12.17 -0.78 13.81
C CYS A 199 -11.47 -1.25 15.11
N VAL A 200 -10.26 -0.74 15.39
CA VAL A 200 -9.55 -1.04 16.64
C VAL A 200 -10.08 -0.20 17.80
N ALA A 201 -10.34 1.09 17.57
CA ALA A 201 -10.76 2.02 18.61
C ALA A 201 -12.21 1.82 19.05
N LEU A 202 -13.14 1.63 18.11
CA LEU A 202 -14.58 1.59 18.38
C LEU A 202 -14.98 0.50 19.40
N PRO A 203 -14.54 -0.76 19.28
CA PRO A 203 -14.86 -1.78 20.28
C PRO A 203 -14.31 -1.43 21.67
N ALA A 204 -13.11 -0.85 21.75
CA ALA A 204 -12.52 -0.40 23.00
C ALA A 204 -13.34 0.72 23.64
N LEU A 205 -13.78 1.71 22.85
CA LEU A 205 -14.62 2.81 23.31
C LEU A 205 -16.01 2.33 23.76
N ILE A 206 -16.62 1.39 23.05
CA ILE A 206 -17.90 0.77 23.44
C ILE A 206 -17.76 0.05 24.78
N ASN A 207 -16.68 -0.72 24.96
CA ASN A 207 -16.41 -1.41 26.23
C ASN A 207 -16.20 -0.42 27.38
N ILE A 208 -15.48 0.68 27.16
CA ILE A 208 -15.28 1.73 28.16
C ILE A 208 -16.62 2.38 28.52
N LYS A 209 -17.45 2.74 27.53
CA LYS A 209 -18.80 3.29 27.75
C LYS A 209 -19.65 2.36 28.61
N ALA A 210 -19.70 1.07 28.27
CA ALA A 210 -20.47 0.08 29.02
C ALA A 210 -20.00 -0.05 30.48
N VAL A 211 -18.68 0.00 30.73
CA VAL A 211 -18.12 -0.03 32.10
C VAL A 211 -18.47 1.23 32.89
N ILE A 212 -18.44 2.41 32.25
CA ILE A 212 -18.79 3.69 32.89
C ILE A 212 -20.27 3.70 33.28
N GLU A 213 -21.16 3.25 32.39
CA GLU A 213 -22.61 3.17 32.62
C GLU A 213 -22.96 2.16 33.72
N GLN A 214 -22.31 0.99 33.74
CA GLN A 214 -22.53 -0.03 34.77
C GLN A 214 -22.03 0.37 36.16
N ARG A 215 -20.94 1.15 36.26
CA ARG A 215 -20.31 1.52 37.54
C ARG A 215 -20.79 2.85 38.12
N GLN A 216 -21.70 3.57 37.46
CA GLN A 216 -22.13 4.92 37.84
C GLN A 216 -20.96 5.88 38.13
N CYS A 217 -19.83 5.70 37.44
CA CYS A 217 -18.64 6.55 37.61
C CYS A 217 -18.78 7.83 36.78
N ILE A 218 -19.82 8.63 37.06
CA ILE A 218 -20.15 9.86 36.31
C ILE A 218 -19.13 11.00 36.57
N GLY A 219 -18.31 10.89 37.62
CA GLY A 219 -17.40 11.95 38.05
C GLY A 219 -15.90 11.72 37.82
N VAL A 220 -15.48 10.63 37.16
CA VAL A 220 -14.04 10.28 37.05
C VAL A 220 -13.36 10.90 35.82
N TRP A 221 -14.13 11.32 34.81
CA TRP A 221 -13.58 11.78 33.53
C TRP A 221 -13.97 13.24 33.31
N THR A 222 -13.03 14.16 33.57
CA THR A 222 -13.18 15.56 33.17
C THR A 222 -12.40 15.81 31.89
N GLN A 223 -12.78 16.85 31.14
CA GLN A 223 -12.47 17.18 29.73
C GLN A 223 -10.98 17.23 29.31
N LYS A 224 -10.04 16.83 30.18
CA LYS A 224 -8.58 16.83 29.96
C LYS A 224 -7.92 15.45 30.08
N ASP A 225 -8.64 14.40 30.44
CA ASP A 225 -8.07 13.06 30.58
C ASP A 225 -8.09 12.32 29.23
N GLU A 226 -6.90 11.97 28.72
CA GLU A 226 -6.75 11.17 27.49
C GLU A 226 -7.35 9.77 27.68
N LEU A 227 -8.04 9.27 26.65
CA LEU A 227 -8.62 7.92 26.65
C LEU A 227 -7.52 6.86 26.72
N PRO A 228 -7.70 5.78 27.51
CA PRO A 228 -6.73 4.70 27.69
C PRO A 228 -6.77 3.72 26.51
N VAL A 229 -7.01 4.23 25.30
CA VAL A 229 -6.94 3.46 24.07
C VAL A 229 -5.69 3.95 23.35
N ARG A 230 -4.57 3.28 23.57
CA ARG A 230 -3.42 3.43 22.68
C ARG A 230 -3.77 2.76 21.37
N THR A 231 -4.30 3.51 20.41
CA THR A 231 -4.32 3.08 19.02
C THR A 231 -2.89 3.10 18.53
N ALA A 232 -2.22 1.94 18.62
CA ALA A 232 -0.99 1.74 17.88
C ALA A 232 -1.36 1.74 16.39
N LEU A 233 -1.36 2.92 15.77
CA LEU A 233 -1.40 3.03 14.31
C LEU A 233 -0.24 2.17 13.81
N LEU A 234 -0.51 1.24 12.90
CA LEU A 234 0.51 0.43 12.23
C LEU A 234 1.32 1.33 11.28
N THR A 235 1.99 2.32 11.83
CA THR A 235 2.93 3.19 11.13
C THR A 235 4.32 2.69 11.45
N GLN A 236 4.89 1.96 10.49
CA GLN A 236 6.34 1.86 10.41
C GLN A 236 6.91 3.29 10.37
N PRO A 237 8.01 3.59 11.08
CA PRO A 237 8.43 4.97 11.28
C PRO A 237 9.11 5.49 10.02
N ARG A 238 8.61 6.59 9.41
CA ARG A 238 9.49 7.56 8.74
C ARG A 238 9.06 9.02 8.94
N PRO A 239 10.04 9.94 9.06
CA PRO A 239 9.79 11.33 9.37
C PRO A 239 9.56 12.12 8.09
N PHE A 240 8.40 12.76 7.95
CA PHE A 240 8.27 13.90 7.05
C PHE A 240 7.58 15.03 7.79
N ALA A 241 8.37 16.09 8.00
CA ALA A 241 7.92 17.38 8.48
C ALA A 241 6.93 17.96 7.47
N LEU A 242 5.70 18.20 7.90
CA LEU A 242 4.78 19.08 7.18
C LEU A 242 5.37 20.49 7.20
N ARG A 243 5.99 20.85 6.07
CA ARG A 243 6.43 22.20 5.78
C ARG A 243 5.17 23.03 5.47
N GLY A 244 4.89 24.00 6.33
CA GLY A 244 4.11 25.18 5.96
C GLY A 244 2.80 25.38 6.69
N VAL A 245 2.86 25.85 7.94
CA VAL A 245 2.04 26.99 8.41
C VAL A 245 2.90 27.76 9.42
N GLY A 246 3.73 28.67 8.90
CA GLY A 246 4.49 29.61 9.71
C GLY A 246 3.79 30.96 9.77
N SER A 247 3.77 31.53 10.96
CA SER A 247 3.38 32.90 11.33
C SER A 247 1.88 33.15 11.54
N LEU A 248 1.52 33.30 12.82
CA LEU A 248 0.74 34.43 13.36
C LEU A 248 0.57 34.26 14.88
N ILE A 249 1.62 34.52 15.66
CA ILE A 249 1.46 34.99 17.04
C ILE A 249 2.44 36.15 17.24
N ARG A 250 1.86 37.35 17.40
CA ARG A 250 2.54 38.58 17.80
C ARG A 250 3.08 38.41 19.23
N GLU A 251 4.37 38.57 19.43
CA GLU A 251 4.92 38.83 20.76
C GLU A 251 4.79 40.33 21.09
N GLY A 252 4.14 40.62 22.22
CA GLY A 252 4.20 41.90 22.93
C GLY A 252 5.25 41.84 24.04
N PRO A 253 5.85 42.97 24.45
CA PRO A 253 7.15 42.99 25.08
C PRO A 253 7.15 42.65 26.57
N LEU A 254 8.26 42.02 26.97
CA LEU A 254 8.69 41.72 28.34
C LEU A 254 8.74 43.00 29.20
N GLY A 255 7.92 43.02 30.25
CA GLY A 255 8.08 43.92 31.40
C GLY A 255 9.08 43.33 32.38
N MET A 256 10.31 43.86 32.35
CA MET A 256 11.26 43.80 33.46
C MET A 256 10.65 44.48 34.68
N GLN A 257 10.71 43.86 35.86
CA GLN A 257 10.80 44.59 37.11
C GLN A 257 11.61 43.81 38.14
N VAL A 258 12.43 44.61 38.83
CA VAL A 258 13.47 44.33 39.82
C VAL A 258 12.87 43.79 41.12
#